data_AF-W1XXB4-F1
#
_entry.id   AF-W1XXB4-F1
#
_cell.length_a   1.000
_cell.length_b   1.000
_cell.length_c   1.000
_cell.angle_alpha   90.00
_cell.angle_beta   90.00
_cell.angle_gamma   90.00
#
_symmetry.space_group_name_H-M   'P 1'
#
loop_
_entity.id
_entity.type
_entity.pdbx_description
1 polymer ?
#
loop_
_entity_poly.entity_id
_entity_poly.type
_entity_poly.pdbx_seq_one_letter_code
_entity_poly.pdbx_strand_id
1 'polypeptide(L)'
;VLIDDFTQHVELFSSKEQQMTEEKYLHTEKDYLDLLLAVKRKFDYQRSIVPYIVYFLLKTGMRFGELVALTWNEVDFDRGLLKTYRRY
;
A
#
# COMPACT_ATOMS: atom_id res chain seq x y z
N VAL A 1 13.67 24.28 -27.40
CA VAL A 1 13.89 24.40 -25.94
C VAL A 1 13.27 23.15 -25.33
N LEU A 2 14.09 22.26 -24.76
CA LEU A 2 13.60 21.14 -23.95
C LEU A 2 13.25 21.71 -22.57
N ILE A 3 12.08 21.38 -22.05
CA ILE A 3 11.70 21.72 -20.68
C ILE A 3 12.13 20.53 -19.82
N ASP A 4 13.21 20.69 -19.06
CA ASP A 4 13.76 19.63 -18.18
C ASP A 4 12.84 19.34 -16.98
N ASP A 5 12.03 20.30 -16.56
CA ASP A 5 11.07 20.14 -15.48
C ASP A 5 9.85 21.04 -15.72
N PHE A 6 8.76 20.41 -16.16
CA PHE A 6 7.49 21.09 -16.43
C PHE A 6 6.75 21.53 -15.16
N THR A 7 7.28 21.19 -13.98
CA THR A 7 6.70 21.57 -12.69
C THR A 7 7.33 22.84 -12.11
N GLN A 8 8.39 23.36 -12.73
CA GLN A 8 8.95 24.65 -12.34
C GLN A 8 7.88 25.74 -12.48
N HIS A 9 7.62 26.43 -11.36
CA HIS A 9 6.62 27.50 -11.23
C HIS A 9 5.15 27.05 -11.25
N VAL A 10 4.86 25.75 -11.09
CA VAL A 10 3.47 25.32 -10.86
C VAL A 10 3.03 25.70 -9.45
N GLU A 11 2.13 26.67 -9.36
CA GLU A 11 1.41 26.98 -8.14
C GLU A 11 0.19 26.05 -8.02
N LEU A 12 0.25 25.13 -7.04
CA LEU A 12 -0.83 24.16 -6.80
C LEU A 12 -1.92 24.80 -5.93
N PHE A 13 -2.97 25.29 -6.58
CA PHE A 13 -4.17 25.77 -5.90
C PHE A 13 -5.15 24.60 -5.67
N SER A 14 -4.93 23.82 -4.62
CA SER A 14 -5.93 22.85 -4.16
C SER A 14 -7.04 23.59 -3.42
N SER A 15 -8.28 23.49 -3.91
CA SER A 15 -9.47 23.97 -3.20
C SER A 15 -9.91 23.03 -2.07
N LYS A 16 -9.27 21.86 -1.92
CA LYS A 16 -9.51 20.93 -0.82
C LYS A 16 -8.56 21.23 0.33
N GLU A 17 -9.15 21.37 1.52
CA GLU A 17 -8.41 21.40 2.78
C GLU A 17 -7.53 20.15 2.90
N GLN A 18 -6.31 20.38 3.39
CA GLN A 18 -5.37 19.30 3.60
C GLN A 18 -5.90 18.39 4.70
N GLN A 19 -5.94 17.08 4.44
CA GLN A 19 -6.30 16.12 5.46
C GLN A 19 -5.37 16.27 6.67
N MET A 20 -5.97 16.39 7.85
CA MET A 20 -5.23 16.50 9.10
C MET A 20 -4.32 15.29 9.27
N THR A 21 -3.10 15.51 9.78
CA THR A 21 -2.11 14.44 9.93
C THR A 21 -2.61 13.30 10.80
N GLU A 22 -3.41 13.62 11.83
CA GLU A 22 -4.02 12.66 12.74
C GLU A 22 -4.91 11.67 11.97
N GLU A 23 -5.68 12.12 11.00
CA GLU A 23 -6.63 11.28 10.26
C GLU A 23 -5.97 10.33 9.24
N LYS A 24 -4.64 10.37 9.08
CA LYS A 24 -3.93 9.62 8.04
C LYS A 24 -3.63 8.17 8.41
N TYR A 25 -3.78 7.79 9.68
CA TYR A 25 -3.37 6.48 10.17
C TYR A 25 -4.31 5.95 11.25
N LEU A 26 -4.21 4.64 11.51
CA LEU A 26 -4.96 3.99 12.58
C LEU A 26 -4.36 4.37 13.93
N HIS A 27 -5.19 4.89 14.83
CA HIS A 27 -4.73 5.46 16.09
C HIS A 27 -4.45 4.41 17.17
N THR A 28 -5.10 3.24 17.09
CA THR A 28 -4.97 2.20 18.11
C THR A 28 -4.68 0.83 17.51
N GLU A 29 -4.01 -0.01 18.30
CA GLU A 29 -3.83 -1.42 17.96
C GLU A 29 -5.18 -2.13 17.78
N LYS A 30 -6.19 -1.75 18.58
CA LYS A 30 -7.54 -2.29 18.45
C LYS A 30 -8.13 -2.00 17.07
N ASP A 31 -8.04 -0.78 16.58
CA ASP A 31 -8.56 -0.42 15.24
C ASP A 31 -7.84 -1.21 14.14
N TYR A 32 -6.53 -1.43 14.30
CA TYR A 32 -5.75 -2.29 13.40
C TYR A 32 -6.24 -3.74 13.43
N LEU A 33 -6.44 -4.32 14.61
CA LEU A 33 -6.91 -5.69 14.77
C LEU A 33 -8.33 -5.89 14.24
N ASP A 34 -9.22 -4.92 14.50
CA ASP A 34 -10.60 -4.93 14.02
C ASP A 34 -10.64 -4.82 12.48
N LEU A 35 -9.82 -3.95 11.88
CA LEU A 35 -9.64 -3.89 10.44
C LEU A 35 -9.11 -5.20 9.87
N LEU A 36 -8.08 -5.77 10.49
CA LEU A 36 -7.50 -7.04 10.06
C LEU A 36 -8.53 -8.17 10.06
N LEU A 37 -9.38 -8.23 11.10
CA LEU A 37 -10.47 -9.19 11.20
C LEU A 37 -11.54 -8.96 10.14
N ALA A 38 -11.95 -7.70 9.91
CA ALA A 38 -12.92 -7.34 8.88
C ALA A 38 -12.43 -7.70 7.47
N VAL A 39 -11.14 -7.51 7.19
CA VAL A 39 -10.51 -7.91 5.92
C VAL A 39 -10.50 -9.43 5.76
N LYS A 40 -10.07 -10.17 6.80
CA LYS A 40 -10.06 -11.65 6.78
C LYS A 40 -11.43 -12.26 6.55
N ARG A 41 -12.49 -11.67 7.13
CA ARG A 41 -13.88 -12.12 6.91
C ARG A 41 -14.34 -12.00 5.46
N LYS A 42 -13.64 -11.22 4.63
CA LYS A 42 -13.92 -11.05 3.20
C LYS A 42 -13.05 -11.94 2.31
N PHE A 43 -12.27 -12.86 2.87
CA PHE A 43 -11.42 -13.75 2.08
C PHE A 43 -12.25 -14.72 1.26
N ASP A 44 -12.31 -14.41 -0.03
CA ASP A 44 -12.94 -15.23 -1.06
C ASP A 44 -12.17 -14.98 -2.36
N TYR A 45 -11.23 -15.87 -2.65
CA TYR A 45 -10.33 -15.71 -3.80
C TYR A 45 -11.09 -15.82 -5.12
N GLN A 46 -12.14 -16.64 -5.18
CA GLN A 46 -12.97 -16.79 -6.37
C GLN A 46 -13.73 -15.51 -6.69
N ARG A 47 -14.09 -14.74 -5.66
CA ARG A 47 -14.77 -13.44 -5.81
C ARG A 47 -13.82 -12.27 -6.02
N SER A 48 -12.73 -12.19 -5.25
CA SER A 48 -11.79 -11.07 -5.35
C SER A 48 -10.44 -11.34 -4.68
N ILE A 49 -9.36 -10.90 -5.34
CA ILE A 49 -8.02 -10.87 -4.76
C ILE A 49 -7.78 -9.70 -3.79
N VAL A 50 -8.60 -8.64 -3.87
CA VAL A 50 -8.38 -7.38 -3.15
C VAL A 50 -8.25 -7.56 -1.64
N PRO A 51 -9.07 -8.37 -0.94
CA PRO A 51 -8.91 -8.61 0.50
C PRO A 51 -7.53 -9.18 0.86
N TYR A 52 -6.97 -10.03 0.00
CA TYR A 52 -5.63 -10.60 0.20
C TYR A 52 -4.56 -9.52 0.05
N ILE A 53 -4.66 -8.67 -0.98
CA ILE A 53 -3.74 -7.54 -1.18
C ILE A 53 -3.76 -6.63 0.05
N VAL A 54 -4.93 -6.22 0.52
CA VAL A 54 -5.08 -5.37 1.72
C VAL A 54 -4.47 -6.04 2.95
N TYR A 55 -4.70 -7.35 3.12
CA TYR A 55 -4.11 -8.11 4.22
C TYR A 55 -2.58 -8.09 4.17
N PHE A 56 -1.98 -8.33 3.00
CA PHE A 56 -0.52 -8.28 2.86
C PHE A 56 0.03 -6.89 3.16
N LEU A 57 -0.59 -5.82 2.66
CA LEU A 57 -0.18 -4.44 3.00
C LEU A 57 -0.21 -4.19 4.51
N LEU A 58 -1.26 -4.66 5.20
CA LEU A 58 -1.40 -4.53 6.66
C LEU A 58 -0.36 -5.35 7.44
N LYS A 59 0.18 -6.44 6.87
CA LYS A 59 1.14 -7.32 7.55
C LYS A 59 2.60 -7.00 7.22
N THR A 60 2.87 -6.41 6.05
CA THR A 60 4.24 -6.17 5.57
C THR A 60 4.62 -4.71 5.54
N GLY A 61 3.65 -3.78 5.44
CA GLY A 61 3.91 -2.35 5.28
C GLY A 61 4.52 -1.97 3.92
N MET A 62 4.50 -2.88 2.93
CA MET A 62 4.98 -2.59 1.59
C MET A 62 4.15 -1.49 0.92
N ARG A 63 4.74 -0.77 -0.04
CA ARG A 63 3.94 0.09 -0.92
C ARG A 63 3.09 -0.80 -1.84
N PHE A 64 1.91 -0.30 -2.21
CA PHE A 64 0.99 -1.03 -3.10
C PHE A 64 1.68 -1.51 -4.38
N GLY A 65 2.43 -0.63 -5.05
CA GLY A 65 3.17 -0.96 -6.28
C GLY A 65 4.24 -2.04 -6.09
N GLU A 66 4.89 -2.10 -4.92
CA GLU A 66 5.89 -3.12 -4.62
C GLU A 66 5.24 -4.49 -4.45
N LEU A 67 4.10 -4.55 -3.74
CA LEU A 67 3.38 -5.79 -3.49
C LEU A 67 2.79 -6.40 -4.77
N VAL A 68 2.15 -5.60 -5.61
CA VAL A 68 1.52 -6.10 -6.86
C VAL A 68 2.53 -6.47 -7.94
N ALA A 69 3.78 -6.00 -7.82
CA ALA A 69 4.86 -6.29 -8.76
C ALA A 69 5.72 -7.51 -8.36
N LEU A 70 5.38 -8.20 -7.26
CA LEU A 70 6.06 -9.42 -6.84
C LEU A 70 5.89 -10.53 -7.89
N THR A 71 6.98 -11.26 -8.12
CA THR A 71 7.00 -12.51 -8.88
C THR A 71 7.46 -13.65 -7.97
N TRP A 72 7.39 -14.89 -8.47
CA TRP A 72 7.82 -16.06 -7.70
C TRP A 72 9.29 -16.02 -7.28
N ASN A 73 10.14 -15.26 -7.98
CA ASN A 73 11.56 -15.12 -7.64
C ASN A 73 11.78 -14.34 -6.33
N GLU A 74 10.83 -13.49 -5.94
CA GLU A 74 10.92 -12.68 -4.73
C GLU A 74 10.30 -13.35 -3.49
N VAL A 75 9.63 -14.50 -3.67
CA VAL A 75 8.93 -15.21 -2.60
C VAL A 75 9.76 -16.41 -2.14
N ASP A 76 10.24 -16.34 -0.91
CA ASP A 76 10.98 -17.43 -0.25
C ASP A 76 10.04 -18.11 0.75
N PHE A 77 9.39 -19.19 0.31
CA PHE A 77 8.40 -19.91 1.12
C PHE A 77 9.04 -20.65 2.30
N ASP A 78 10.26 -21.17 2.14
CA ASP A 78 10.95 -21.93 3.19
C ASP A 78 11.31 -21.03 4.37
N ARG A 79 11.67 -19.76 4.09
CA ARG A 79 12.04 -18.78 5.11
C ARG A 79 10.90 -17.84 5.48
N GLY A 80 9.79 -17.88 4.76
CA GLY A 80 8.66 -16.96 4.94
C GLY A 80 9.01 -15.50 4.65
N LEU A 81 9.82 -15.24 3.63
CA LEU A 81 10.33 -13.91 3.30
C LEU A 81 9.82 -13.41 1.94
N LEU A 82 9.56 -12.11 1.88
CA LEU A 82 9.33 -11.38 0.62
C LEU A 82 10.51 -10.42 0.40
N LYS A 83 11.12 -10.50 -0.78
CA LYS A 83 12.23 -9.61 -1.16
C LYS A 83 11.71 -8.47 -2.01
N THR A 84 12.08 -7.25 -1.65
CA THR A 84 11.85 -6.05 -2.46
C THR A 84 13.19 -5.41 -2.79
N TYR A 85 13.29 -4.81 -3.97
CA TYR A 85 14.48 -4.12 -4.44
C TYR A 85 14.09 -2.81 -5.11
N ARG A 86 15.00 -1.84 -5.09
CA ARG A 86 14.82 -0.58 -5.81
C ARG A 86 14.82 -0.89 -7.32
N ARG A 87 13.67 -0.72 -7.97
CA ARG A 87 13.55 -0.81 -9.43
C ARG A 87 13.95 0.56 -9.99
N TYR A 88 15.07 0.60 -10.71
CA TYR A 88 15.61 1.79 -11.37
C TYR A 88 14.96 1.97 -12.74
#